data_AF-A0A8B6BHD6-F1
#
_entry.id   AF-A0A8B6BHD6-F1
#
_cell.length_a   1.000
_cell.length_b   1.000
_cell.length_c   1.000
_cell.angle_alpha   90.00
_cell.angle_beta   90.00
_cell.angle_gamma   90.00
#
_symmetry.space_group_name_H-M   'P 1'
#
loop_
_entity.id
_entity.type
_entity.pdbx_description
1 polymer ?
#
loop_
_entity_poly.entity_id
_entity_poly.type
_entity_poly.pdbx_seq_one_letter_code
_entity_poly.pdbx_strand_id
1 'polypeptide(L)'
;MDGVITRGLIYISLIIQVFSSGTFEMAILSIYNGNGRRSDGHCCVGTKESCSDQCRTFVSACLLQHTINVPELPECIFGNSSTAVLGGNVILSQTLNDFEMSTLLIRFQFSWPAVFTLVVDVRHDNDNYLSQNDSSELIIRSIVSETIYPPSYWYTQTTLGENKSIQYTYRVICDDNYYGAGCEVFCRPRNDSFGHYVCDQDGTKLCLPGWNGEFCQTAMCWDRCNMSHGFCYEPFQCSCFIGWEGESCDQCIRNPGCINGYCHEPWQCICNGDWTGKDCNIDINYCHKYDPCEHSGTCLPDNQKNFTCECVTGYTGTSCESVICEDRHCQNGGNCSVSSIGCKCPDKYYGPHCEFRKLTCDETDCMNGGTCIPTLTGTMCNCTKGFTGDNCKSEIDECNSSPCKYGGICKDGVDGYICDCRDGYTGNNCDIIMDPCMGTTCFHNGTCVASSSVFSGSCLCSQGYTGHRCEIVIESVYRY
;
A
#
# COMPACT_ATOMS: atom_id res chain seq x y z
N MET A 1 -33.34 -29.18 8.47
CA MET A 1 -32.46 -28.54 7.46
C MET A 1 -31.18 -29.35 7.48
N ASP A 2 -31.15 -30.35 6.59
CA ASP A 2 -30.03 -31.26 6.41
C ASP A 2 -28.84 -30.51 5.78
N GLY A 3 -27.74 -30.40 6.52
CA GLY A 3 -26.48 -29.83 6.05
C GLY A 3 -25.59 -30.90 5.45
N VAL A 4 -25.69 -31.10 4.13
CA VAL A 4 -24.80 -31.99 3.36
C VAL A 4 -23.39 -31.38 3.32
N ILE A 5 -22.43 -32.08 3.93
CA ILE A 5 -21.00 -31.76 3.80
C ILE A 5 -20.52 -32.36 2.46
N THR A 6 -20.48 -31.56 1.41
CA THR A 6 -19.80 -31.92 0.15
C THR A 6 -18.29 -31.92 0.37
N ARG A 7 -17.70 -33.11 0.46
CA ARG A 7 -16.25 -33.31 0.32
C ARG A 7 -15.86 -33.05 -1.13
N GLY A 8 -15.31 -31.86 -1.41
CA GLY A 8 -14.62 -31.58 -2.67
C GLY A 8 -13.33 -32.37 -2.73
N LEU A 9 -13.30 -33.42 -3.56
CA LEU A 9 -12.06 -34.07 -3.98
C LEU A 9 -11.34 -33.11 -4.92
N ILE A 10 -10.32 -32.43 -4.40
CA ILE A 10 -9.37 -31.68 -5.23
C ILE A 10 -8.53 -32.72 -5.98
N TYR A 11 -8.87 -32.95 -7.24
CA TYR A 11 -7.96 -33.59 -8.18
C TYR A 11 -6.79 -32.63 -8.39
N ILE A 12 -5.70 -32.84 -7.66
CA ILE A 12 -4.40 -32.27 -8.01
C ILE A 12 -3.95 -33.02 -9.26
N SER A 13 -4.35 -32.53 -10.43
CA SER A 13 -3.64 -32.83 -11.66
C SER A 13 -2.23 -32.30 -11.45
N LEU A 14 -1.27 -33.20 -11.22
CA LEU A 14 0.15 -32.91 -11.36
C LEU A 14 0.35 -32.43 -12.80
N ILE A 15 0.33 -31.11 -12.99
CA ILE A 15 0.86 -30.49 -14.19
C ILE A 15 2.35 -30.75 -14.11
N ILE A 16 2.81 -31.79 -14.79
CA ILE A 16 4.23 -31.96 -15.07
C ILE A 16 4.61 -30.76 -15.93
N GLN A 17 5.19 -29.73 -15.32
CA GLN A 17 5.83 -28.67 -16.09
C GLN A 17 7.00 -29.32 -16.82
N VAL A 18 6.84 -29.50 -18.13
CA VAL A 18 7.89 -30.00 -19.00
C VAL A 18 8.87 -28.85 -19.21
N PHE A 19 9.95 -28.87 -18.42
CA PHE A 19 10.98 -27.82 -18.43
C PHE A 19 11.85 -27.85 -19.69
N SER A 20 11.81 -28.93 -20.46
CA SER A 20 12.58 -29.07 -21.70
C SER A 20 11.90 -30.07 -22.60
N SER A 21 11.92 -29.87 -23.91
CA SER A 21 11.27 -30.78 -24.86
C SER A 21 11.99 -30.79 -26.19
N GLY A 22 12.24 -31.98 -26.72
CA GLY A 22 12.86 -32.16 -28.02
C GLY A 22 12.81 -33.58 -28.52
N THR A 23 13.36 -33.77 -29.71
CA THR A 23 13.32 -35.03 -30.43
C THR A 23 14.70 -35.38 -30.96
N PHE A 24 15.16 -36.59 -30.66
CA PHE A 24 16.26 -37.23 -31.37
C PHE A 24 15.68 -37.95 -32.59
N GLU A 25 16.12 -37.54 -33.77
CA GLU A 25 15.67 -38.09 -35.04
C GLU A 25 16.79 -38.92 -35.66
N MET A 26 16.44 -40.10 -36.18
CA MET A 26 17.35 -40.98 -36.90
C MET A 26 16.66 -41.55 -38.14
N ALA A 27 17.38 -41.68 -39.25
CA ALA A 27 16.87 -42.32 -40.46
C ALA A 27 17.90 -43.31 -41.01
N ILE A 28 17.43 -44.47 -41.48
CA ILE A 28 18.29 -45.48 -42.08
C ILE A 28 18.56 -45.12 -43.54
N LEU A 29 19.83 -45.08 -43.94
CA LEU A 29 20.24 -44.88 -45.33
C LEU A 29 20.41 -46.21 -46.05
N SER A 30 21.19 -47.11 -45.47
CA SER A 30 21.42 -48.43 -46.05
C SER A 30 21.74 -49.50 -45.01
N ILE A 31 21.32 -50.73 -45.30
CA ILE A 31 21.72 -51.93 -44.57
C ILE A 31 22.16 -52.97 -45.60
N TYR A 32 23.27 -53.63 -45.32
CA TYR A 32 23.78 -54.74 -46.10
C TYR A 32 24.11 -55.91 -45.18
N ASN A 33 23.60 -57.09 -45.50
CA ASN A 33 23.92 -58.38 -44.89
C ASN A 33 24.10 -59.42 -46.00
N GLY A 34 25.21 -59.34 -46.72
CA GLY A 34 25.41 -60.10 -47.97
C GLY A 34 25.28 -61.61 -47.83
N ASN A 35 25.53 -62.14 -46.62
CA ASN A 35 25.46 -63.58 -46.34
C ASN A 35 24.16 -64.01 -45.65
N GLY A 36 23.24 -63.09 -45.31
CA GLY A 36 22.01 -63.44 -44.59
C GLY A 36 22.25 -64.06 -43.21
N ARG A 37 23.33 -63.64 -42.52
CA ARG A 37 23.78 -64.23 -41.26
C ARG A 37 23.59 -63.29 -40.07
N ARG A 38 23.31 -63.88 -38.92
CA ARG A 38 23.22 -63.24 -37.59
C ARG A 38 24.61 -62.97 -37.03
N SER A 39 24.72 -62.25 -35.92
CA SER A 39 26.01 -61.87 -35.30
C SER A 39 26.79 -63.07 -34.76
N ASP A 40 26.10 -64.16 -34.42
CA ASP A 40 26.69 -65.44 -33.98
C ASP A 40 27.18 -66.34 -35.13
N GLY A 41 27.01 -65.89 -36.38
CA GLY A 41 27.43 -66.59 -37.60
C GLY A 41 26.42 -67.60 -38.16
N HIS A 42 25.29 -67.85 -37.49
CA HIS A 42 24.21 -68.67 -38.05
C HIS A 42 23.41 -67.88 -39.10
N CYS A 43 22.71 -68.58 -40.00
CA CYS A 43 21.78 -67.95 -40.92
C CYS A 43 20.57 -67.38 -40.17
N CYS A 44 19.95 -66.32 -40.70
CA CYS A 44 18.67 -65.82 -40.20
C CYS A 44 17.57 -66.87 -40.37
N VAL A 45 17.48 -67.45 -41.58
CA VAL A 45 16.60 -68.57 -41.90
C VAL A 45 17.43 -69.66 -42.58
N GLY A 46 17.41 -70.87 -42.02
CA GLY A 46 18.11 -72.03 -42.56
C GLY A 46 19.08 -72.69 -41.58
N THR A 47 20.05 -73.44 -42.10
CA THR A 47 21.06 -74.15 -41.29
C THR A 47 22.36 -73.35 -41.21
N LYS A 48 23.30 -73.76 -40.36
CA LYS A 48 24.61 -73.06 -40.21
C LYS A 48 25.42 -73.00 -41.50
N GLU A 49 25.22 -73.96 -42.40
CA GLU A 49 26.04 -74.20 -43.59
C GLU A 49 25.46 -73.53 -44.85
N SER A 50 24.14 -73.40 -44.96
CA SER A 50 23.48 -72.80 -46.12
C SER A 50 22.26 -71.98 -45.68
N CYS A 51 22.26 -70.69 -46.01
CA CYS A 51 21.15 -69.79 -45.72
C CYS A 51 20.07 -69.97 -46.78
N SER A 52 18.85 -70.30 -46.36
CA SER A 52 17.76 -70.72 -47.24
C SER A 52 16.80 -69.61 -47.63
N ASP A 53 16.75 -68.52 -46.84
CA ASP A 53 15.86 -67.37 -47.07
C ASP A 53 16.50 -66.05 -46.61
N GLN A 54 15.84 -64.93 -46.88
CA GLN A 54 16.25 -63.59 -46.48
C GLN A 54 15.93 -63.33 -44.99
N CYS A 55 16.77 -62.51 -44.34
CA CYS A 55 16.47 -61.99 -43.01
C CYS A 55 15.26 -61.05 -43.08
N ARG A 56 14.34 -61.13 -42.12
CA ARG A 56 13.35 -60.08 -41.84
C ARG A 56 14.01 -59.04 -40.96
N THR A 57 14.53 -57.98 -41.57
CA THR A 57 15.40 -57.00 -40.91
C THR A 57 14.64 -55.80 -40.39
N PHE A 58 14.80 -55.50 -39.11
CA PHE A 58 14.38 -54.23 -38.50
C PHE A 58 15.53 -53.62 -37.71
N VAL A 59 15.40 -52.34 -37.38
CA VAL A 59 16.39 -51.58 -36.60
C VAL A 59 15.77 -51.09 -35.31
N SER A 60 16.50 -51.25 -34.21
CA SER A 60 16.20 -50.66 -32.91
C SER A 60 17.32 -49.70 -32.48
N ALA A 61 16.94 -48.50 -32.09
CA ALA A 61 17.82 -47.48 -31.53
C ALA A 61 17.59 -47.35 -30.02
N CYS A 62 18.67 -47.30 -29.26
CA CYS A 62 18.68 -47.17 -27.81
C CYS A 62 19.62 -46.02 -27.42
N LEU A 63 19.08 -44.98 -26.79
CA LEU A 63 19.86 -43.85 -26.30
C LEU A 63 20.17 -44.00 -24.82
N LEU A 64 21.44 -43.84 -24.48
CA LEU A 64 21.95 -43.91 -23.13
C LEU A 64 22.65 -42.60 -22.76
N GLN A 65 22.78 -42.39 -21.44
CA GLN A 65 23.80 -41.49 -20.93
C GLN A 65 25.19 -41.95 -21.39
N HIS A 66 26.11 -41.00 -21.56
CA HIS A 66 27.46 -41.31 -22.03
C HIS A 66 28.13 -42.39 -21.17
N THR A 67 28.52 -43.49 -21.82
CA THR A 67 29.28 -44.58 -21.21
C THR A 67 30.39 -45.05 -22.14
N ILE A 68 31.52 -45.41 -21.55
CA ILE A 68 32.67 -45.98 -22.28
C ILE A 68 32.47 -47.49 -22.51
N ASN A 69 31.76 -48.16 -21.60
CA ASN A 69 31.49 -49.60 -21.67
C ASN A 69 29.98 -49.82 -21.81
N VAL A 70 29.56 -50.22 -23.01
CA VAL A 70 28.15 -50.54 -23.29
C VAL A 70 27.89 -51.99 -22.88
N PRO A 71 26.95 -52.26 -21.96
CA PRO A 71 26.60 -53.63 -21.58
C PRO A 71 25.93 -54.36 -22.75
N GLU A 72 25.92 -55.70 -22.72
CA GLU A 72 25.27 -56.50 -23.76
C GLU A 72 23.77 -56.16 -23.91
N LEU A 73 23.10 -55.93 -22.78
CA LEU A 73 21.73 -55.46 -22.65
C LEU A 73 21.71 -54.03 -22.09
N PRO A 74 21.73 -53.00 -22.96
CA PRO A 74 21.67 -51.60 -22.54
C PRO A 74 20.28 -51.19 -22.05
N GLU A 75 20.22 -50.48 -20.91
CA GLU A 75 19.03 -49.74 -20.50
C GLU A 75 18.99 -48.39 -21.21
N CYS A 76 17.95 -48.16 -22.00
CA CYS A 76 17.81 -46.98 -22.84
C CYS A 76 17.25 -45.79 -22.03
N ILE A 77 18.08 -45.22 -21.15
CA ILE A 77 17.70 -44.17 -20.19
C ILE A 77 17.04 -42.96 -20.87
N PHE A 78 17.53 -42.58 -22.04
CA PHE A 78 17.00 -41.44 -22.81
C PHE A 78 15.88 -41.84 -23.76
N GLY A 79 15.50 -43.12 -23.77
CA GLY A 79 14.46 -43.69 -24.61
C GLY A 79 15.01 -44.60 -25.69
N ASN A 80 14.10 -45.36 -26.28
CA ASN A 80 14.36 -46.23 -27.41
C ASN A 80 13.27 -46.06 -28.46
N SER A 81 13.56 -46.53 -29.67
CA SER A 81 12.61 -46.58 -30.77
C SER A 81 13.02 -47.71 -31.70
N SER A 82 12.03 -48.31 -32.38
CA SER A 82 12.26 -49.38 -33.35
C SER A 82 11.44 -49.14 -34.60
N THR A 83 12.04 -49.47 -35.74
CA THR A 83 11.33 -49.51 -37.03
C THR A 83 10.46 -50.76 -37.12
N ALA A 84 9.47 -50.73 -38.01
CA ALA A 84 8.88 -51.96 -38.53
C ALA A 84 9.93 -52.73 -39.36
N VAL A 85 9.62 -53.97 -39.76
CA VAL A 85 10.48 -54.73 -40.67
C VAL A 85 10.64 -53.94 -41.98
N LEU A 86 11.87 -53.49 -42.24
CA LEU A 86 12.22 -52.62 -43.36
C LEU A 86 12.46 -53.42 -44.65
N GLY A 87 12.89 -54.68 -44.52
CA GLY A 87 13.15 -55.53 -45.68
C GLY A 87 14.03 -56.73 -45.38
N GLY A 88 14.72 -57.18 -46.44
CA GLY A 88 15.51 -58.40 -46.49
C GLY A 88 16.95 -58.25 -45.98
N ASN A 89 17.87 -58.87 -46.72
CA ASN A 89 19.32 -58.79 -46.48
C ASN A 89 19.94 -57.45 -46.94
N VAL A 90 19.32 -56.75 -47.89
CA VAL A 90 19.81 -55.48 -48.43
C VAL A 90 18.67 -54.47 -48.44
N ILE A 91 18.90 -53.32 -47.82
CA ILE A 91 17.95 -52.21 -47.72
C ILE A 91 18.67 -50.95 -48.19
N LEU A 92 18.04 -50.21 -49.10
CA LEU A 92 18.52 -48.91 -49.58
C LEU A 92 17.35 -47.94 -49.52
N SER A 93 17.46 -46.92 -48.67
CA SER A 93 16.44 -45.86 -48.57
C SER A 93 16.68 -44.86 -49.70
N GLN A 94 15.82 -44.87 -50.73
CA GLN A 94 15.99 -44.03 -51.92
C GLN A 94 14.80 -43.11 -52.17
N THR A 95 13.62 -43.45 -51.65
CA THR A 95 12.39 -42.67 -51.83
C THR A 95 11.96 -42.00 -50.53
N LEU A 96 11.16 -40.93 -50.63
CA LEU A 96 10.60 -40.23 -49.45
C LEU A 96 9.81 -41.17 -48.53
N ASN A 97 9.07 -42.13 -49.08
CA ASN A 97 8.34 -43.14 -48.29
C ASN A 97 9.29 -44.08 -47.53
N ASP A 98 10.45 -44.42 -48.12
CA ASP A 98 11.46 -45.24 -47.43
C ASP A 98 12.04 -44.48 -46.23
N PHE A 99 12.24 -43.16 -46.36
CA PHE A 99 12.68 -42.31 -45.25
C PHE A 99 11.63 -42.27 -44.13
N GLU A 100 10.35 -42.09 -44.44
CA GLU A 100 9.31 -42.08 -43.40
C GLU A 100 9.21 -43.41 -42.64
N MET A 101 9.27 -44.55 -43.34
CA MET A 101 9.22 -45.89 -42.71
C MET A 101 10.49 -46.25 -41.94
N SER A 102 11.64 -45.69 -42.32
CA SER A 102 12.92 -45.92 -41.67
C SER A 102 13.32 -44.85 -40.64
N THR A 103 12.46 -43.86 -40.42
CA THR A 103 12.69 -42.82 -39.43
C THR A 103 12.32 -43.32 -38.03
N LEU A 104 13.26 -43.20 -37.11
CA LEU A 104 13.07 -43.43 -35.69
C LEU A 104 13.05 -42.08 -34.97
N LEU A 105 12.06 -41.90 -34.11
CA LEU A 105 11.92 -40.72 -33.27
C LEU A 105 12.00 -41.15 -31.80
N ILE A 106 12.91 -40.54 -31.04
CA ILE A 106 12.98 -40.68 -29.59
C ILE A 106 12.75 -39.30 -28.98
N ARG A 107 11.54 -39.09 -28.44
CA ARG A 107 11.16 -37.84 -27.80
C ARG A 107 11.66 -37.81 -26.36
N PHE A 108 12.12 -36.65 -25.91
CA PHE A 108 12.59 -36.43 -24.55
C PHE A 108 11.90 -35.22 -23.91
N GLN A 109 11.76 -35.28 -22.59
CA GLN A 109 11.18 -34.21 -21.75
C GLN A 109 12.15 -33.73 -20.66
N PHE A 110 13.45 -33.89 -20.91
CA PHE A 110 14.55 -33.50 -20.03
C PHE A 110 15.53 -32.60 -20.80
N SER A 111 16.35 -31.82 -20.08
CA SER A 111 17.38 -30.99 -20.71
C SER A 111 18.40 -31.87 -21.41
N TRP A 112 18.57 -31.67 -22.73
CA TRP A 112 19.46 -32.47 -23.54
C TRP A 112 20.92 -32.37 -23.02
N PRO A 113 21.57 -33.49 -22.66
CA PRO A 113 22.84 -33.48 -21.95
C PRO A 113 24.06 -33.16 -22.83
N ALA A 114 23.84 -32.91 -24.13
CA ALA A 114 24.84 -32.81 -25.18
C ALA A 114 25.60 -34.11 -25.49
N VAL A 115 26.15 -34.78 -24.47
CA VAL A 115 26.91 -36.02 -24.60
C VAL A 115 26.01 -37.24 -24.39
N PHE A 116 26.06 -38.18 -25.32
CA PHE A 116 25.22 -39.38 -25.28
C PHE A 116 25.98 -40.59 -25.83
N THR A 117 25.40 -41.77 -25.62
CA THR A 117 25.80 -43.00 -26.31
C THR A 117 24.58 -43.55 -27.03
N LEU A 118 24.67 -43.68 -28.36
CA LEU A 118 23.67 -44.29 -29.22
C LEU A 118 24.09 -45.72 -29.55
N VAL A 119 23.21 -46.67 -29.25
CA VAL A 119 23.35 -48.07 -29.67
C VAL A 119 22.28 -48.36 -30.72
N VAL A 120 22.71 -48.75 -31.92
CA VAL A 120 21.83 -49.12 -33.02
C VAL A 120 22.04 -50.59 -33.32
N ASP A 121 21.01 -51.38 -33.05
CA ASP A 121 20.99 -52.81 -33.34
C ASP A 121 20.17 -53.06 -34.61
N VAL A 122 20.80 -53.71 -35.59
CA VAL A 122 20.10 -54.33 -36.72
C VAL A 122 19.75 -55.75 -36.30
N ARG A 123 18.46 -56.10 -36.34
CA ARG A 123 17.95 -57.37 -35.83
C ARG A 123 17.11 -58.11 -36.85
N HIS A 124 17.11 -59.43 -36.70
CA HIS A 124 16.20 -60.32 -37.39
C HIS A 124 14.94 -60.55 -36.54
N ASP A 125 13.77 -60.33 -37.13
CA ASP A 125 12.48 -60.66 -36.53
C ASP A 125 12.05 -62.10 -36.85
N ASN A 126 12.03 -62.93 -35.80
CA ASN A 126 11.54 -64.31 -35.84
C ASN A 126 10.02 -64.33 -35.61
N ASP A 127 9.25 -64.48 -36.69
CA ASP A 127 7.77 -64.41 -36.76
C ASP A 127 7.00 -65.48 -35.94
N ASN A 128 7.62 -66.12 -34.93
CA ASN A 128 7.03 -67.18 -34.14
C ASN A 128 6.03 -66.62 -33.11
N TYR A 129 4.75 -66.54 -33.51
CA TYR A 129 3.58 -66.27 -32.67
C TYR A 129 3.39 -67.17 -31.43
N LEU A 130 4.30 -68.11 -31.16
CA LEU A 130 4.16 -69.17 -30.14
C LEU A 130 5.19 -69.11 -29.00
N SER A 131 6.11 -68.14 -28.95
CA SER A 131 7.03 -67.99 -27.81
C SER A 131 6.93 -66.59 -27.18
N GLN A 132 6.51 -66.54 -25.91
CA GLN A 132 6.45 -65.34 -25.07
C GLN A 132 7.82 -64.77 -24.65
N ASN A 133 8.91 -65.15 -25.33
CA ASN A 133 10.23 -64.55 -25.12
C ASN A 133 10.65 -63.85 -26.41
N ASP A 134 10.98 -62.56 -26.27
CA ASP A 134 11.53 -61.68 -27.30
C ASP A 134 12.71 -62.36 -28.02
N SER A 135 12.41 -63.00 -29.16
CA SER A 135 13.32 -63.88 -29.90
C SER A 135 13.91 -63.15 -31.11
N SER A 136 14.08 -61.84 -30.99
CA SER A 136 14.78 -61.05 -32.00
C SER A 136 16.29 -61.25 -31.89
N GLU A 137 16.95 -61.46 -33.02
CA GLU A 137 18.35 -61.91 -33.05
C GLU A 137 19.25 -60.87 -33.71
N LEU A 138 20.40 -60.58 -33.11
CA LEU A 138 21.30 -59.52 -33.57
C LEU A 138 21.97 -59.89 -34.90
N ILE A 139 22.07 -58.95 -35.83
CA ILE A 139 22.81 -59.07 -37.09
C ILE A 139 24.13 -58.29 -37.01
N ILE A 140 24.03 -57.00 -36.68
CA ILE A 140 25.15 -56.07 -36.48
C ILE A 140 24.74 -55.00 -35.46
N ARG A 141 25.66 -54.60 -34.59
CA ARG A 141 25.51 -53.50 -33.62
C ARG A 141 26.44 -52.36 -34.00
N SER A 142 25.90 -51.14 -34.02
CA SER A 142 26.66 -49.90 -34.11
C SER A 142 26.59 -49.17 -32.79
N ILE A 143 27.72 -48.61 -32.35
CA ILE A 143 27.82 -47.83 -31.12
C ILE A 143 28.49 -46.51 -31.48
N VAL A 144 27.87 -45.41 -31.10
CA VAL A 144 28.39 -44.05 -31.27
C VAL A 144 28.31 -43.32 -29.94
N SER A 145 29.39 -42.64 -29.57
CA SER A 145 29.45 -41.76 -28.40
C SER A 145 30.03 -40.42 -28.82
N GLU A 146 29.20 -39.38 -28.82
CA GLU A 146 29.55 -38.05 -29.35
C GLU A 146 28.86 -36.94 -28.54
N THR A 147 29.19 -35.69 -28.86
CA THR A 147 28.56 -34.49 -28.32
C THR A 147 27.80 -33.77 -29.44
N ILE A 148 26.50 -33.55 -29.25
CA ILE A 148 25.63 -32.82 -30.19
C ILE A 148 24.81 -31.77 -29.46
N TYR A 149 24.65 -30.59 -30.05
CA TYR A 149 23.79 -29.52 -29.53
C TYR A 149 22.65 -29.22 -30.52
N PRO A 150 21.39 -29.12 -30.06
CA PRO A 150 20.25 -28.73 -30.86
C PRO A 150 20.18 -27.21 -31.09
N PRO A 151 19.54 -26.76 -32.18
CA PRO A 151 19.17 -27.57 -33.35
C PRO A 151 20.43 -27.97 -34.13
N SER A 152 20.58 -29.27 -34.41
CA SER A 152 21.75 -29.77 -35.12
C SER A 152 21.46 -30.07 -36.60
N TYR A 153 22.49 -29.99 -37.44
CA TYR A 153 22.44 -30.59 -38.77
C TYR A 153 22.44 -32.13 -38.68
N TRP A 154 22.19 -32.79 -39.82
CA TRP A 154 22.27 -34.24 -39.92
C TRP A 154 23.71 -34.74 -39.86
N TYR A 155 23.98 -35.65 -38.93
CA TYR A 155 25.21 -36.42 -38.85
C TYR A 155 25.00 -37.76 -39.56
N THR A 156 26.06 -38.34 -40.12
CA THR A 156 26.00 -39.63 -40.81
C THR A 156 26.98 -40.60 -40.17
N GLN A 157 26.49 -41.76 -39.76
CA GLN A 157 27.32 -42.84 -39.25
C GLN A 157 27.31 -44.03 -40.20
N THR A 158 28.48 -44.64 -40.35
CA THR A 158 28.65 -45.91 -41.06
C THR A 158 29.36 -46.90 -40.16
N THR A 159 28.83 -48.12 -40.05
CA THR A 159 29.48 -49.22 -39.32
C THR A 159 29.65 -50.40 -40.25
N LEU A 160 30.88 -50.90 -40.30
CA LEU A 160 31.29 -52.01 -41.14
C LEU A 160 31.60 -53.22 -40.25
N GLY A 161 31.05 -54.37 -40.60
CA GLY A 161 31.39 -55.68 -40.06
C GLY A 161 31.77 -56.65 -41.17
N GLU A 162 32.02 -57.91 -40.82
CA GLU A 162 32.33 -58.95 -41.81
C GLU A 162 31.12 -59.23 -42.72
N ASN A 163 31.18 -58.76 -43.98
CA ASN A 163 30.10 -58.84 -44.97
C ASN A 163 28.77 -58.21 -44.53
N LYS A 164 28.83 -57.27 -43.58
CA LYS A 164 27.68 -56.56 -43.04
C LYS A 164 27.99 -55.07 -42.94
N SER A 165 27.01 -54.22 -43.20
CA SER A 165 27.15 -52.79 -42.93
C SER A 165 25.81 -52.14 -42.63
N ILE A 166 25.85 -51.08 -41.85
CA ILE A 166 24.74 -50.15 -41.67
C ILE A 166 25.24 -48.73 -41.87
N GLN A 167 24.44 -47.93 -42.57
CA GLN A 167 24.60 -46.49 -42.67
C GLN A 167 23.30 -45.80 -42.29
N TYR A 168 23.39 -44.79 -41.45
CA TYR A 168 22.23 -44.03 -40.96
C TYR A 168 22.61 -42.58 -40.67
N THR A 169 21.60 -41.71 -40.63
CA THR A 169 21.76 -40.32 -40.22
C THR A 169 21.00 -40.05 -38.94
N TYR A 170 21.47 -39.09 -38.15
CA TYR A 170 20.79 -38.67 -36.93
C TYR A 170 21.03 -37.19 -36.62
N ARG A 171 20.12 -36.60 -35.85
CA ARG A 171 20.22 -35.23 -35.34
C ARG A 171 19.38 -35.05 -34.08
N VAL A 172 19.59 -33.92 -33.40
CA VAL A 172 18.76 -33.50 -32.27
C VAL A 172 18.14 -32.16 -32.60
N ILE A 173 16.82 -32.07 -32.43
CA ILE A 173 16.06 -30.84 -32.61
C ILE A 173 15.22 -30.56 -31.36
N CYS A 174 15.00 -29.28 -31.08
CA CYS A 174 14.04 -28.87 -30.07
C CYS A 174 12.62 -28.93 -30.65
N ASP A 175 11.65 -29.23 -29.79
CA ASP A 175 10.25 -29.16 -30.19
C ASP A 175 9.83 -27.69 -30.41
N ASP A 176 8.68 -27.49 -31.04
CA ASP A 176 8.16 -26.15 -31.33
C ASP A 176 8.16 -25.26 -30.08
N ASN A 177 8.72 -24.06 -30.20
CA ASN A 177 8.86 -23.06 -29.13
C ASN A 177 9.88 -23.40 -28.03
N TYR A 178 10.67 -24.47 -28.16
CA TYR A 178 11.81 -24.76 -27.29
C TYR A 178 13.12 -24.38 -27.99
N TYR A 179 14.05 -23.83 -27.21
CA TYR A 179 15.33 -23.30 -27.65
C TYR A 179 16.42 -23.63 -26.62
N GLY A 180 17.65 -23.26 -26.93
CA GLY A 180 18.81 -23.51 -26.09
C GLY A 180 19.49 -24.85 -26.39
N ALA A 181 20.71 -24.99 -25.88
CA ALA A 181 21.57 -26.16 -26.10
C ALA A 181 21.04 -27.44 -25.45
N GLY A 182 20.08 -27.33 -24.53
CA GLY A 182 19.37 -28.41 -23.87
C GLY A 182 17.90 -28.52 -24.26
N CYS A 183 17.39 -27.70 -25.20
CA CYS A 183 15.97 -27.51 -25.47
C CYS A 183 15.14 -27.15 -24.22
N GLU A 184 15.72 -26.34 -23.33
CA GLU A 184 15.20 -25.97 -22.01
C GLU A 184 14.53 -24.60 -21.97
N VAL A 185 14.74 -23.78 -23.00
CA VAL A 185 14.20 -22.41 -23.05
C VAL A 185 12.89 -22.42 -23.81
N PHE A 186 11.77 -22.28 -23.10
CA PHE A 186 10.45 -22.15 -23.75
C PHE A 186 10.15 -20.68 -24.11
N CYS A 187 9.86 -20.43 -25.38
CA CYS A 187 9.40 -19.14 -25.86
C CYS A 187 8.41 -19.28 -27.02
N ARG A 188 7.18 -18.81 -26.79
CA ARG A 188 6.17 -18.68 -27.83
C ARG A 188 5.82 -17.19 -28.01
N PRO A 189 5.95 -16.62 -29.22
CA PRO A 189 5.61 -15.22 -29.46
C PRO A 189 4.17 -14.91 -29.05
N ARG A 190 3.95 -13.73 -28.48
CA ARG A 190 2.61 -13.31 -28.02
C ARG A 190 2.44 -11.80 -27.96
N ASN A 191 1.18 -11.37 -28.05
CA ASN A 191 0.78 -9.97 -28.00
C ASN A 191 -0.61 -9.87 -27.36
N ASP A 192 -0.66 -10.08 -26.05
CA ASP A 192 -1.88 -10.14 -25.24
C ASP A 192 -1.59 -9.63 -23.81
N SER A 193 -2.57 -9.69 -22.91
CA SER A 193 -2.43 -9.21 -21.52
C SER A 193 -1.34 -9.90 -20.70
N PHE A 194 -0.80 -11.03 -21.15
CA PHE A 194 0.28 -11.75 -20.46
C PHE A 194 1.67 -11.46 -21.06
N GLY A 195 1.75 -10.63 -22.11
CA GLY A 195 3.02 -10.19 -22.67
C GLY A 195 2.96 -9.75 -24.12
N HIS A 196 3.92 -8.91 -24.48
CA HIS A 196 4.08 -8.31 -25.80
C HIS A 196 5.50 -8.55 -26.30
N TYR A 197 5.77 -9.71 -26.87
CA TYR A 197 7.13 -10.11 -27.28
C TYR A 197 7.18 -11.09 -28.44
N VAL A 198 8.34 -11.10 -29.10
CA VAL A 198 8.76 -12.14 -30.03
C VAL A 198 9.92 -12.94 -29.43
N CYS A 199 10.21 -14.10 -29.99
CA CYS A 199 11.28 -14.97 -29.54
C CYS A 199 12.50 -14.81 -30.44
N ASP A 200 13.66 -14.60 -29.84
CA ASP A 200 14.95 -14.60 -30.54
C ASP A 200 15.42 -16.02 -30.89
N GLN A 201 16.55 -16.14 -31.57
CA GLN A 201 17.16 -17.41 -31.99
C GLN A 201 17.49 -18.34 -30.81
N ASP A 202 17.82 -17.78 -29.64
CA ASP A 202 18.11 -18.55 -28.41
C ASP A 202 16.87 -18.72 -27.51
N GLY A 203 15.69 -18.29 -27.96
CA GLY A 203 14.45 -18.30 -27.18
C GLY A 203 14.32 -17.15 -26.17
N THR A 204 15.23 -16.19 -26.19
CA THR A 204 15.12 -14.96 -25.39
C THR A 204 13.90 -14.15 -25.83
N LYS A 205 13.13 -13.62 -24.86
CA LYS A 205 11.97 -12.77 -25.15
C LYS A 205 12.44 -11.37 -25.54
N LEU A 206 12.15 -10.96 -26.76
CA LEU A 206 12.40 -9.60 -27.24
C LEU A 206 11.09 -8.81 -27.16
N CYS A 207 11.04 -7.85 -26.25
CA CYS A 207 9.84 -7.03 -26.06
C CYS A 207 9.53 -6.23 -27.31
N LEU A 208 8.24 -6.15 -27.65
CA LEU A 208 7.76 -5.26 -28.70
C LEU A 208 8.03 -3.79 -28.31
N PRO A 209 8.16 -2.87 -29.28
CA PRO A 209 8.44 -1.47 -29.00
C PRO A 209 7.46 -0.89 -27.97
N GLY A 210 8.01 -0.26 -26.94
CA GLY A 210 7.22 0.33 -25.87
C GLY A 210 6.85 -0.61 -24.71
N TRP A 211 7.37 -1.84 -24.68
CA TRP A 211 7.17 -2.79 -23.59
C TRP A 211 8.49 -3.20 -22.95
N ASN A 212 8.47 -3.51 -21.65
CA ASN A 212 9.63 -4.00 -20.91
C ASN A 212 9.26 -4.98 -19.79
N GLY A 213 10.29 -5.41 -19.04
CA GLY A 213 10.18 -6.42 -17.99
C GLY A 213 10.42 -7.84 -18.52
N GLU A 214 10.57 -8.79 -17.61
CA GLU A 214 10.92 -10.20 -17.91
C GLU A 214 9.94 -10.89 -18.87
N PHE A 215 8.65 -10.52 -18.79
CA PHE A 215 7.58 -11.04 -19.63
C PHE A 215 7.04 -10.02 -20.64
N CYS A 216 7.70 -8.86 -20.77
CA CYS A 216 7.28 -7.76 -21.65
C CYS A 216 5.81 -7.36 -21.43
N GLN A 217 5.41 -7.28 -20.16
CA GLN A 217 4.04 -6.98 -19.72
C GLN A 217 3.90 -5.54 -19.20
N THR A 218 5.02 -4.86 -18.96
CA THR A 218 5.03 -3.51 -18.40
C THR A 218 5.17 -2.53 -19.56
N ALA A 219 4.19 -1.63 -19.71
CA ALA A 219 4.27 -0.57 -20.69
C ALA A 219 5.37 0.43 -20.30
N MET A 220 6.14 0.86 -21.29
CA MET A 220 7.11 1.94 -21.15
C MET A 220 6.36 3.26 -21.31
N CYS A 221 6.30 4.04 -20.23
CA CYS A 221 5.67 5.35 -20.25
C CYS A 221 6.45 6.31 -21.15
N TRP A 222 5.84 7.46 -21.46
CA TRP A 222 6.54 8.50 -22.19
C TRP A 222 7.85 8.91 -21.48
N ASP A 223 8.92 9.16 -22.24
CA ASP A 223 10.28 9.34 -21.67
C ASP A 223 10.40 10.49 -20.67
N ARG A 224 9.51 11.49 -20.75
CA ARG A 224 9.47 12.65 -19.84
C ARG A 224 8.48 12.48 -18.69
N CYS A 225 7.79 11.34 -18.61
CA CYS A 225 6.83 11.08 -17.55
C CYS A 225 7.54 11.00 -16.20
N ASN A 226 7.11 11.82 -15.24
CA ASN A 226 7.62 11.74 -13.88
C ASN A 226 7.06 10.50 -13.21
N MET A 227 7.86 9.44 -13.12
CA MET A 227 7.45 8.13 -12.60
C MET A 227 7.07 8.13 -11.10
N SER A 228 7.37 9.20 -10.35
CA SER A 228 6.88 9.37 -8.97
C SER A 228 5.46 9.89 -8.93
N HIS A 229 5.06 10.66 -9.95
CA HIS A 229 3.81 11.44 -10.00
C HIS A 229 2.87 11.00 -11.14
N GLY A 230 3.30 10.05 -11.97
CA GLY A 230 2.55 9.53 -13.09
C GLY A 230 2.84 8.05 -13.36
N PHE A 231 2.03 7.47 -14.23
CA PHE A 231 2.04 6.07 -14.62
C PHE A 231 1.49 5.91 -16.04
N CYS A 232 1.56 4.71 -16.60
CA CYS A 232 0.98 4.39 -17.91
C CYS A 232 0.44 2.96 -17.94
N TYR A 233 -0.66 2.76 -18.67
CA TYR A 233 -1.19 1.43 -18.96
C TYR A 233 -0.85 0.98 -20.38
N GLU A 234 -0.68 1.94 -21.30
CA GLU A 234 -0.23 1.70 -22.66
C GLU A 234 1.09 2.45 -22.92
N PRO A 235 1.90 1.96 -23.88
CA PRO A 235 3.17 2.59 -24.19
C PRO A 235 3.04 4.06 -24.59
N PHE A 236 4.03 4.85 -24.21
CA PHE A 236 4.16 6.28 -24.56
C PHE A 236 3.05 7.18 -24.02
N GLN A 237 2.26 6.71 -23.06
CA GLN A 237 1.33 7.54 -22.30
C GLN A 237 1.98 8.03 -20.99
N CYS A 238 1.41 9.08 -20.42
CA CYS A 238 1.68 9.53 -19.05
C CYS A 238 0.37 10.01 -18.43
N SER A 239 -0.14 9.25 -17.47
CA SER A 239 -1.33 9.55 -16.69
C SER A 239 -0.89 9.98 -15.29
N CYS A 240 -1.41 11.11 -14.82
CA CYS A 240 -0.96 11.69 -13.55
C CYS A 240 -1.72 11.12 -12.36
N PHE A 241 -1.01 10.95 -11.25
CA PHE A 241 -1.65 10.70 -9.96
C PHE A 241 -2.43 11.94 -9.52
N ILE A 242 -3.42 11.71 -8.64
CA ILE A 242 -4.28 12.78 -8.12
C ILE A 242 -3.41 13.88 -7.49
N GLY A 243 -3.63 15.12 -7.93
CA GLY A 243 -2.87 16.29 -7.47
C GLY A 243 -1.75 16.74 -8.39
N TRP A 244 -1.46 16.00 -9.46
CA TRP A 244 -0.47 16.34 -10.49
C TRP A 244 -1.13 16.50 -11.86
N GLU A 245 -0.55 17.36 -12.69
CA GLU A 245 -0.99 17.69 -14.03
C GLU A 245 0.20 17.95 -14.98
N GLY A 246 -0.10 18.28 -16.23
CA GLY A 246 0.87 18.44 -17.31
C GLY A 246 1.16 17.15 -18.06
N GLU A 247 1.75 17.26 -19.24
CA GLU A 247 2.06 16.11 -20.13
C GLU A 247 3.06 15.13 -19.49
N SER A 248 3.92 15.64 -18.61
CA SER A 248 4.94 14.91 -17.85
C SER A 248 4.56 14.61 -16.40
N CYS A 249 3.38 15.03 -15.94
CA CYS A 249 2.95 14.89 -14.53
C CYS A 249 3.92 15.51 -13.51
N ASP A 250 4.64 16.56 -13.89
CA ASP A 250 5.60 17.28 -13.06
C ASP A 250 5.05 18.58 -12.47
N GLN A 251 3.81 18.96 -12.84
CA GLN A 251 3.16 20.17 -12.35
C GLN A 251 2.16 19.79 -11.26
N CYS A 252 2.20 20.49 -10.13
CA CYS A 252 1.21 20.31 -9.08
C CYS A 252 -0.09 21.03 -9.45
N ILE A 253 -1.22 20.44 -9.08
CA ILE A 253 -2.52 21.09 -9.16
C ILE A 253 -2.67 22.01 -7.96
N ARG A 254 -2.87 23.31 -8.23
CA ARG A 254 -3.10 24.33 -7.20
C ARG A 254 -4.43 24.09 -6.46
N ASN A 255 -4.55 24.60 -5.24
CA ASN A 255 -5.81 24.55 -4.50
C ASN A 255 -6.95 25.16 -5.34
N PRO A 256 -8.14 24.52 -5.46
CA PRO A 256 -9.26 25.10 -6.17
C PRO A 256 -9.62 26.48 -5.62
N GLY A 257 -9.68 27.49 -6.50
CA GLY A 257 -9.87 28.89 -6.12
C GLY A 257 -8.59 29.74 -6.08
N CYS A 258 -7.41 29.11 -6.18
CA CYS A 258 -6.14 29.83 -6.23
C CYS A 258 -6.01 30.69 -7.50
N ILE A 259 -6.00 32.02 -7.35
CA ILE A 259 -5.97 32.94 -8.49
C ILE A 259 -4.51 33.29 -8.84
N ASN A 260 -3.85 34.08 -8.00
CA ASN A 260 -2.51 34.61 -8.23
C ASN A 260 -1.45 33.92 -7.36
N GLY A 261 -1.49 32.60 -7.32
CA GLY A 261 -0.52 31.79 -6.59
C GLY A 261 -0.02 30.58 -7.38
N TYR A 262 1.01 29.95 -6.84
CA TYR A 262 1.63 28.73 -7.35
C TYR A 262 1.65 27.64 -6.26
N CYS A 263 2.13 26.45 -6.60
CA CYS A 263 2.28 25.34 -5.66
C CYS A 263 3.67 24.70 -5.81
N HIS A 264 4.12 24.02 -4.76
CA HIS A 264 5.24 23.07 -4.83
C HIS A 264 4.74 21.65 -4.65
N GLU A 265 3.76 21.48 -3.77
CA GLU A 265 3.01 20.25 -3.54
C GLU A 265 1.54 20.43 -3.93
N PRO A 266 0.82 19.35 -4.26
CA PRO A 266 -0.59 19.42 -4.61
C PRO A 266 -1.43 20.16 -3.56
N TRP A 267 -2.44 20.89 -4.03
CA TRP A 267 -3.42 21.61 -3.20
C TRP A 267 -2.88 22.77 -2.38
N GLN A 268 -1.70 23.27 -2.73
CA GLN A 268 -1.18 24.53 -2.19
C GLN A 268 -1.66 25.74 -3.01
N CYS A 269 -1.67 26.90 -2.36
CA CYS A 269 -1.80 28.20 -3.01
C CYS A 269 -0.84 29.18 -2.32
N ILE A 270 0.39 29.25 -2.83
CA ILE A 270 1.43 30.16 -2.37
C ILE A 270 1.34 31.42 -3.20
N CYS A 271 1.06 32.56 -2.56
CA CYS A 271 0.81 33.79 -3.29
C CYS A 271 2.07 34.37 -3.93
N ASN A 272 1.92 34.87 -5.15
CA ASN A 272 2.93 35.72 -5.77
C ASN A 272 3.09 37.00 -4.94
N GLY A 273 4.28 37.61 -4.92
CA GLY A 273 4.66 38.63 -3.92
C GLY A 273 3.73 39.83 -3.72
N ASP A 274 2.91 40.16 -4.73
CA ASP A 274 1.92 41.27 -4.66
C ASP A 274 0.52 40.83 -4.19
N TRP A 275 0.34 39.56 -3.83
CA TRP A 275 -0.95 38.97 -3.48
C TRP A 275 -0.94 38.33 -2.11
N THR A 276 -2.08 38.37 -1.43
CA THR A 276 -2.30 37.73 -0.13
C THR A 276 -3.69 37.10 -0.03
N GLY A 277 -3.98 36.50 1.12
CA GLY A 277 -5.20 35.73 1.37
C GLY A 277 -5.03 34.24 1.03
N LYS A 278 -5.97 33.42 1.52
CA LYS A 278 -5.92 31.95 1.35
C LYS A 278 -5.97 31.51 -0.13
N ASP A 279 -6.62 32.31 -0.96
CA ASP A 279 -6.83 32.05 -2.40
C ASP A 279 -6.01 33.00 -3.30
N CYS A 280 -5.11 33.80 -2.70
CA CYS A 280 -4.26 34.78 -3.38
C CYS A 280 -5.06 35.74 -4.27
N ASN A 281 -6.18 36.22 -3.73
CA ASN A 281 -7.14 37.09 -4.39
C ASN A 281 -7.11 38.54 -3.88
N ILE A 282 -6.30 38.86 -2.86
CA ILE A 282 -6.18 40.20 -2.28
C ILE A 282 -4.88 40.83 -2.78
N ASP A 283 -4.97 41.98 -3.45
CA ASP A 283 -3.82 42.76 -3.93
C ASP A 283 -3.23 43.59 -2.77
N ILE A 284 -1.99 43.30 -2.37
CA ILE A 284 -1.30 44.00 -1.27
C ILE A 284 -1.03 45.47 -1.62
N ASN A 285 -0.83 45.78 -2.91
CA ASN A 285 -0.54 47.12 -3.39
C ASN A 285 -1.81 47.95 -3.66
N TYR A 286 -3.00 47.40 -3.39
CA TYR A 286 -4.26 48.08 -3.66
C TYR A 286 -4.32 49.47 -3.00
N CYS A 287 -3.96 49.56 -1.71
CA CYS A 287 -3.91 50.83 -0.97
C CYS A 287 -2.87 51.81 -1.54
N HIS A 288 -1.70 51.32 -1.95
CA HIS A 288 -0.64 52.17 -2.53
C HIS A 288 -0.97 52.70 -3.92
N LYS A 289 -1.74 51.94 -4.70
CA LYS A 289 -2.07 52.28 -6.08
C LYS A 289 -3.32 53.16 -6.21
N TYR A 290 -4.34 52.91 -5.39
CA TYR A 290 -5.64 53.55 -5.55
C TYR A 290 -5.98 54.57 -4.45
N ASP A 291 -5.26 54.57 -3.32
CA ASP A 291 -5.50 55.42 -2.15
C ASP A 291 -6.99 55.72 -1.89
N PRO A 292 -7.81 54.67 -1.63
CA PRO A 292 -9.26 54.75 -1.64
C PRO A 292 -9.87 55.43 -0.40
N CYS A 293 -9.04 55.86 0.55
CA CYS A 293 -9.48 56.48 1.80
C CYS A 293 -9.42 57.99 1.71
N GLU A 294 -10.58 58.64 1.76
CA GLU A 294 -10.69 60.09 1.77
C GLU A 294 -10.34 60.67 3.15
N HIS A 295 -10.16 61.99 3.21
CA HIS A 295 -9.92 62.75 4.45
C HIS A 295 -8.78 62.22 5.33
N SER A 296 -7.70 61.74 4.68
CA SER A 296 -6.50 61.21 5.32
C SER A 296 -6.74 59.97 6.20
N GLY A 297 -7.77 59.17 5.87
CA GLY A 297 -7.94 57.84 6.47
C GLY A 297 -6.79 56.89 6.12
N THR A 298 -6.44 56.00 7.03
CA THR A 298 -5.38 55.00 6.80
C THR A 298 -5.96 53.79 6.09
N CYS A 299 -5.47 53.49 4.88
CA CYS A 299 -5.88 52.29 4.14
C CYS A 299 -5.14 51.06 4.66
N LEU A 300 -5.89 50.03 5.06
CA LEU A 300 -5.37 48.73 5.49
C LEU A 300 -5.89 47.63 4.56
N PRO A 301 -5.09 46.61 4.20
CA PRO A 301 -5.57 45.47 3.43
C PRO A 301 -6.58 44.64 4.25
N ASP A 302 -7.70 44.27 3.63
CA ASP A 302 -8.79 43.52 4.29
C ASP A 302 -9.15 42.22 3.54
N ASN A 303 -9.27 41.13 4.30
CA ASN A 303 -9.58 39.79 3.81
C ASN A 303 -10.97 39.64 3.18
N GLN A 304 -11.90 40.56 3.42
CA GLN A 304 -13.28 40.50 2.91
C GLN A 304 -13.57 41.53 1.80
N LYS A 305 -12.84 42.65 1.75
CA LYS A 305 -13.16 43.79 0.87
C LYS A 305 -11.96 44.46 0.18
N ASN A 306 -10.88 43.74 -0.11
CA ASN A 306 -9.59 44.22 -0.67
C ASN A 306 -8.87 45.27 0.22
N PHE A 307 -9.58 46.23 0.78
CA PHE A 307 -9.10 47.24 1.71
C PHE A 307 -10.20 47.61 2.73
N THR A 308 -9.78 48.17 3.85
CA THR A 308 -10.61 48.85 4.84
C THR A 308 -9.93 50.15 5.23
N CYS A 309 -10.71 51.23 5.39
CA CYS A 309 -10.19 52.53 5.81
C CYS A 309 -10.37 52.74 7.32
N GLU A 310 -9.29 53.05 8.02
CA GLU A 310 -9.35 53.59 9.38
C GLU A 310 -9.51 55.12 9.30
N CYS A 311 -10.71 55.60 9.56
CA CYS A 311 -11.03 57.02 9.44
C CYS A 311 -10.47 57.86 10.59
N VAL A 312 -9.96 59.05 10.26
CA VAL A 312 -9.57 60.07 11.22
C VAL A 312 -10.81 60.57 11.97
N THR A 313 -10.64 60.99 13.23
CA THR A 313 -11.72 61.48 14.09
C THR A 313 -12.59 62.55 13.40
N GLY A 314 -13.90 62.31 13.30
CA GLY A 314 -14.85 63.22 12.65
C GLY A 314 -15.42 62.74 11.31
N TYR A 315 -14.87 61.66 10.75
CA TYR A 315 -15.29 61.06 9.48
C TYR A 315 -15.75 59.60 9.64
N THR A 316 -16.63 59.15 8.76
CA THR A 316 -17.18 57.79 8.71
C THR A 316 -17.50 57.39 7.27
N GLY A 317 -18.00 56.17 7.03
CA GLY A 317 -18.17 55.60 5.70
C GLY A 317 -17.09 54.58 5.34
N THR A 318 -17.25 53.86 4.22
CA THR A 318 -16.32 52.79 3.81
C THR A 318 -14.99 53.32 3.29
N SER A 319 -15.00 54.56 2.78
CA SER A 319 -13.85 55.31 2.29
C SER A 319 -13.62 56.58 3.09
N CYS A 320 -14.20 56.73 4.29
CA CYS A 320 -14.14 57.95 5.10
C CYS A 320 -14.72 59.20 4.42
N GLU A 321 -15.66 59.00 3.49
CA GLU A 321 -16.28 60.03 2.66
C GLU A 321 -17.30 60.89 3.41
N SER A 322 -17.87 60.39 4.51
CA SER A 322 -18.98 61.04 5.22
C SER A 322 -18.51 61.81 6.46
N VAL A 323 -18.94 63.07 6.59
CA VAL A 323 -18.68 63.89 7.77
C VAL A 323 -19.75 63.63 8.83
N ILE A 324 -19.34 63.39 10.08
CA ILE A 324 -20.25 63.02 11.19
C ILE A 324 -21.28 64.13 11.52
N CYS A 325 -21.06 65.37 11.08
CA CYS A 325 -21.81 66.56 11.51
C CYS A 325 -22.85 67.12 10.52
N GLU A 326 -23.00 66.60 9.30
CA GLU A 326 -23.94 67.18 8.32
C GLU A 326 -25.43 66.92 8.66
N ASP A 327 -25.74 66.03 9.62
CA ASP A 327 -27.12 65.61 9.89
C ASP A 327 -27.58 65.77 11.35
N ARG A 328 -26.98 66.68 12.14
CA ARG A 328 -27.38 66.88 13.55
C ARG A 328 -27.67 68.34 13.92
N HIS A 329 -28.96 68.67 13.94
CA HIS A 329 -29.49 69.92 14.51
C HIS A 329 -29.33 69.91 16.04
N CYS A 330 -28.31 70.61 16.57
CA CYS A 330 -28.17 70.80 18.01
C CYS A 330 -29.30 71.72 18.53
N GLN A 331 -30.08 71.23 19.48
CA GLN A 331 -31.19 71.95 20.11
C GLN A 331 -30.71 72.69 21.38
N ASN A 332 -31.58 73.54 21.95
CA ASN A 332 -31.35 74.21 23.25
C ASN A 332 -29.99 74.93 23.40
N GLY A 333 -29.46 75.49 22.31
CA GLY A 333 -28.21 76.26 22.30
C GLY A 333 -26.93 75.42 22.28
N GLY A 334 -27.00 74.13 21.93
CA GLY A 334 -25.83 73.28 21.75
C GLY A 334 -24.98 73.70 20.55
N ASN A 335 -23.65 73.68 20.69
CA ASN A 335 -22.73 74.00 19.60
C ASN A 335 -22.09 72.72 19.03
N CYS A 336 -22.18 72.51 17.72
CA CYS A 336 -21.54 71.37 17.08
C CYS A 336 -20.06 71.69 16.81
N SER A 337 -19.15 70.83 17.28
CA SER A 337 -17.72 70.97 17.00
C SER A 337 -17.15 69.62 16.57
N VAL A 338 -16.33 69.66 15.53
CA VAL A 338 -15.62 68.49 14.97
C VAL A 338 -14.74 67.80 16.03
N SER A 339 -14.31 68.53 17.07
CA SER A 339 -13.47 68.03 18.15
C SER A 339 -14.18 67.21 19.24
N SER A 340 -15.52 67.26 19.36
CA SER A 340 -16.24 66.65 20.49
C SER A 340 -17.13 65.45 20.13
N ILE A 341 -17.12 64.98 18.87
CA ILE A 341 -17.95 63.86 18.38
C ILE A 341 -19.43 64.05 18.82
N GLY A 342 -20.03 65.21 18.48
CA GLY A 342 -21.43 65.51 18.79
C GLY A 342 -21.70 66.95 19.26
N CYS A 343 -22.96 67.25 19.61
CA CYS A 343 -23.38 68.56 20.12
C CYS A 343 -22.84 68.83 21.53
N LYS A 344 -22.12 69.94 21.72
CA LYS A 344 -21.72 70.40 23.05
C LYS A 344 -22.89 71.12 23.73
N CYS A 345 -23.46 70.52 24.77
CA CYS A 345 -24.65 71.02 25.45
C CYS A 345 -24.36 71.98 26.62
N PRO A 346 -25.22 72.98 26.89
CA PRO A 346 -25.16 73.82 28.10
C PRO A 346 -25.43 73.01 29.39
N ASP A 347 -24.91 73.46 30.55
CA ASP A 347 -24.88 72.73 31.84
C ASP A 347 -26.19 72.08 32.34
N LYS A 348 -27.34 72.57 31.85
CA LYS A 348 -28.68 72.09 32.24
C LYS A 348 -29.30 71.14 31.22
N TYR A 349 -28.61 70.86 30.12
CA TYR A 349 -29.09 70.01 29.03
C TYR A 349 -28.06 68.95 28.64
N TYR A 350 -28.53 67.81 28.15
CA TYR A 350 -27.70 66.71 27.65
C TYR A 350 -28.46 65.95 26.55
N GLY A 351 -27.78 65.00 25.90
CA GLY A 351 -28.31 64.24 24.78
C GLY A 351 -27.54 64.53 23.49
N PRO A 352 -27.64 63.65 22.47
CA PRO A 352 -26.90 63.79 21.21
C PRO A 352 -27.24 65.08 20.45
N HIS A 353 -28.40 65.68 20.73
CA HIS A 353 -28.87 66.96 20.19
C HIS A 353 -29.17 67.99 21.29
N CYS A 354 -28.72 67.79 22.54
CA CYS A 354 -29.02 68.65 23.69
C CYS A 354 -30.51 68.82 24.00
N GLU A 355 -31.30 67.80 23.71
CA GLU A 355 -32.77 67.80 23.79
C GLU A 355 -33.31 67.54 25.21
N PHE A 356 -32.50 67.00 26.14
CA PHE A 356 -32.96 66.58 27.47
C PHE A 356 -32.45 67.50 28.59
N ARG A 357 -33.27 67.74 29.63
CA ARG A 357 -32.93 68.58 30.79
C ARG A 357 -32.37 67.74 31.96
N LYS A 358 -31.33 68.22 32.64
CA LYS A 358 -30.71 67.57 33.81
C LYS A 358 -31.47 67.91 35.12
N LEU A 359 -31.88 66.90 35.90
CA LEU A 359 -32.54 67.00 37.24
C LEU A 359 -31.57 66.58 38.37
N THR A 360 -31.78 67.05 39.62
CA THR A 360 -30.87 66.89 40.77
C THR A 360 -31.44 66.02 41.91
N CYS A 361 -30.59 65.24 42.60
CA CYS A 361 -30.90 64.40 43.78
C CYS A 361 -31.15 65.22 45.07
N ASP A 362 -31.97 64.69 45.98
CA ASP A 362 -32.10 65.13 47.38
C ASP A 362 -31.57 64.04 48.33
N GLU A 363 -30.90 64.40 49.43
CA GLU A 363 -30.02 63.47 50.21
C GLU A 363 -30.77 62.42 51.06
N THR A 364 -32.09 62.30 50.94
CA THR A 364 -32.90 61.35 51.74
C THR A 364 -33.44 60.15 50.97
N ASP A 365 -33.12 60.03 49.68
CA ASP A 365 -33.70 59.01 48.79
C ASP A 365 -33.05 57.61 48.91
N CYS A 366 -31.80 57.52 49.37
CA CYS A 366 -31.03 56.25 49.44
C CYS A 366 -30.72 55.83 50.89
N MET A 367 -31.07 54.59 51.25
CA MET A 367 -30.88 54.05 52.61
C MET A 367 -29.61 53.19 52.73
N ASN A 368 -29.25 52.77 53.96
CA ASN A 368 -28.13 51.87 54.25
C ASN A 368 -26.75 52.31 53.68
N GLY A 369 -26.53 53.62 53.59
CA GLY A 369 -25.28 54.21 53.07
C GLY A 369 -25.18 54.24 51.54
N GLY A 370 -26.28 53.96 50.82
CA GLY A 370 -26.34 54.10 49.36
C GLY A 370 -26.14 55.55 48.90
N THR A 371 -25.50 55.73 47.74
CA THR A 371 -25.22 57.05 47.16
C THR A 371 -26.26 57.39 46.09
N CYS A 372 -26.94 58.55 46.19
CA CYS A 372 -27.86 58.99 45.15
C CYS A 372 -27.10 59.46 43.91
N ILE A 373 -27.45 58.88 42.76
CA ILE A 373 -26.92 59.24 41.46
C ILE A 373 -28.08 59.79 40.61
N PRO A 374 -28.02 61.05 40.17
CA PRO A 374 -29.01 61.56 39.23
C PRO A 374 -28.84 60.86 37.87
N THR A 375 -29.93 60.36 37.30
CA THR A 375 -29.96 59.65 36.02
C THR A 375 -30.88 60.33 35.01
N LEU A 376 -30.86 59.81 33.78
CA LEU A 376 -31.51 60.44 32.62
C LEU A 376 -33.06 60.46 32.72
N THR A 377 -33.66 59.58 33.54
CA THR A 377 -35.11 59.43 33.70
C THR A 377 -35.59 59.64 35.15
N GLY A 378 -34.71 60.02 36.09
CA GLY A 378 -35.03 60.15 37.51
C GLY A 378 -33.80 60.12 38.43
N THR A 379 -33.96 59.67 39.66
CA THR A 379 -32.87 59.38 40.61
C THR A 379 -32.65 57.87 40.73
N MET A 380 -31.41 57.43 40.91
CA MET A 380 -31.06 56.03 41.11
C MET A 380 -30.11 55.93 42.30
N CYS A 381 -30.35 54.98 43.20
CA CYS A 381 -29.45 54.73 44.32
C CYS A 381 -28.39 53.71 43.94
N ASN A 382 -27.12 54.05 44.12
CA ASN A 382 -26.04 53.09 44.08
C ASN A 382 -25.85 52.50 45.48
N CYS A 383 -26.23 51.23 45.64
CA CYS A 383 -26.22 50.56 46.93
C CYS A 383 -24.81 50.14 47.34
N THR A 384 -24.55 50.21 48.65
CA THR A 384 -23.40 49.57 49.28
C THR A 384 -23.53 48.05 49.13
N LYS A 385 -22.38 47.35 49.10
CA LYS A 385 -22.36 45.90 48.98
C LYS A 385 -23.17 45.23 50.10
N GLY A 386 -23.84 44.12 49.78
CA GLY A 386 -24.81 43.46 50.66
C GLY A 386 -26.23 44.02 50.63
N PHE A 387 -26.50 45.11 49.89
CA PHE A 387 -27.84 45.70 49.78
C PHE A 387 -28.29 45.90 48.32
N THR A 388 -29.60 45.84 48.10
CA THR A 388 -30.25 45.91 46.78
C THR A 388 -31.59 46.65 46.83
N GLY A 389 -32.20 46.83 45.66
CA GLY A 389 -33.46 47.56 45.45
C GLY A 389 -33.27 49.04 45.18
N ASP A 390 -34.32 49.69 44.64
CA ASP A 390 -34.26 51.06 44.11
C ASP A 390 -33.82 52.13 45.14
N ASN A 391 -33.95 51.83 46.42
CA ASN A 391 -33.55 52.69 47.55
C ASN A 391 -32.61 51.99 48.55
N CYS A 392 -31.99 50.86 48.16
CA CYS A 392 -31.02 50.11 48.96
C CYS A 392 -31.53 49.62 50.33
N LYS A 393 -32.85 49.41 50.46
CA LYS A 393 -33.47 48.94 51.71
C LYS A 393 -33.39 47.44 51.92
N SER A 394 -33.28 46.68 50.84
CA SER A 394 -33.28 45.22 50.92
C SER A 394 -31.86 44.73 51.12
N GLU A 395 -31.65 43.89 52.11
CA GLU A 395 -30.41 43.14 52.26
C GLU A 395 -30.42 41.94 51.27
N ILE A 396 -29.25 41.57 50.76
CA ILE A 396 -29.10 40.50 49.77
C ILE A 396 -28.88 39.18 50.51
N ASP A 397 -29.86 38.28 50.44
CA ASP A 397 -29.71 36.91 50.92
C ASP A 397 -28.75 36.12 49.99
N GLU A 398 -27.47 36.00 50.37
CA GLU A 398 -26.48 35.27 49.57
C GLU A 398 -26.68 33.74 49.64
N CYS A 399 -27.43 33.25 50.62
CA CYS A 399 -27.79 31.83 50.75
C CYS A 399 -28.84 31.37 49.73
N ASN A 400 -29.61 32.27 49.14
CA ASN A 400 -30.62 31.94 48.11
C ASN A 400 -29.99 31.24 46.88
N SER A 401 -28.71 31.50 46.61
CA SER A 401 -27.95 30.84 45.52
C SER A 401 -27.53 29.40 45.84
N SER A 402 -27.83 28.91 47.05
CA SER A 402 -27.41 27.60 47.58
C SER A 402 -25.90 27.35 47.41
N PRO A 403 -25.03 28.21 47.97
CA PRO A 403 -23.60 28.14 47.75
C PRO A 403 -22.96 26.92 48.44
N CYS A 404 -23.47 26.50 49.60
CA CYS A 404 -22.96 25.36 50.36
C CYS A 404 -23.25 24.04 49.64
N LYS A 405 -22.21 23.25 49.38
CA LYS A 405 -22.27 21.98 48.68
C LYS A 405 -22.44 20.80 49.65
N TYR A 406 -22.79 19.64 49.08
CA TYR A 406 -22.91 18.35 49.77
C TYR A 406 -23.78 18.37 51.06
N GLY A 407 -24.81 19.22 51.07
CA GLY A 407 -25.77 19.32 52.17
C GLY A 407 -25.31 20.17 53.37
N GLY A 408 -24.29 21.01 53.22
CA GLY A 408 -23.92 22.04 54.20
C GLY A 408 -25.06 23.05 54.44
N ILE A 409 -25.13 23.59 55.65
CA ILE A 409 -26.17 24.55 56.05
C ILE A 409 -25.64 25.97 55.81
N CYS A 410 -26.32 26.74 54.96
CA CYS A 410 -25.97 28.12 54.70
C CYS A 410 -26.55 29.06 55.76
N LYS A 411 -25.72 29.98 56.26
CA LYS A 411 -26.11 31.09 57.13
C LYS A 411 -25.79 32.40 56.44
N ASP A 412 -26.83 33.21 56.28
CA ASP A 412 -26.79 34.50 55.61
C ASP A 412 -26.12 35.59 56.46
N GLY A 413 -25.56 36.61 55.81
CA GLY A 413 -24.87 37.72 56.46
C GLY A 413 -24.61 38.88 55.51
N VAL A 414 -24.42 40.10 56.04
CA VAL A 414 -24.30 41.28 55.18
C VAL A 414 -23.01 41.24 54.33
N ASP A 415 -23.17 41.21 52.99
CA ASP A 415 -22.09 41.10 52.00
C ASP A 415 -21.34 39.74 52.08
N GLY A 416 -22.04 38.68 52.49
CA GLY A 416 -21.50 37.32 52.45
C GLY A 416 -22.14 36.31 53.40
N TYR A 417 -22.03 35.04 53.03
CA TYR A 417 -22.57 33.91 53.77
C TYR A 417 -21.49 33.08 54.48
N ILE A 418 -21.92 32.24 55.42
CA ILE A 418 -21.11 31.21 56.08
C ILE A 418 -21.75 29.84 55.87
N CYS A 419 -20.98 28.87 55.40
CA CYS A 419 -21.41 27.47 55.32
C CYS A 419 -20.97 26.66 56.55
N ASP A 420 -21.93 26.10 57.28
CA ASP A 420 -21.68 25.06 58.26
C ASP A 420 -21.59 23.71 57.54
N CYS A 421 -20.37 23.20 57.39
CA CYS A 421 -20.08 21.95 56.69
C CYS A 421 -20.43 20.71 57.51
N ARG A 422 -20.91 19.68 56.81
CA ARG A 422 -21.08 18.34 57.40
C ARG A 422 -19.72 17.67 57.59
N ASP A 423 -19.68 16.73 58.53
CA ASP A 423 -18.48 15.93 58.82
C ASP A 423 -17.87 15.34 57.54
N GLY A 424 -16.56 15.53 57.38
CA GLY A 424 -15.79 15.08 56.21
C GLY A 424 -15.70 16.06 55.04
N TYR A 425 -16.34 17.22 55.14
CA TYR A 425 -16.25 18.30 54.15
C TYR A 425 -15.72 19.59 54.78
N THR A 426 -14.97 20.36 54.01
CA THR A 426 -14.37 21.63 54.43
C THR A 426 -14.31 22.62 53.27
N GLY A 427 -13.72 23.79 53.52
CA GLY A 427 -13.72 24.92 52.60
C GLY A 427 -14.94 25.82 52.79
N ASN A 428 -14.86 27.04 52.26
CA ASN A 428 -15.90 28.07 52.46
C ASN A 428 -17.28 27.63 51.92
N ASN A 429 -17.30 26.70 50.96
CA ASN A 429 -18.52 26.18 50.35
C ASN A 429 -18.75 24.69 50.68
N CYS A 430 -17.99 24.12 51.61
CA CYS A 430 -18.04 22.68 51.93
C CYS A 430 -17.76 21.77 50.73
N ASP A 431 -17.02 22.24 49.74
CA ASP A 431 -16.73 21.58 48.47
C ASP A 431 -15.43 20.76 48.50
N ILE A 432 -14.65 20.86 49.57
CA ILE A 432 -13.41 20.12 49.74
C ILE A 432 -13.68 18.89 50.59
N ILE A 433 -13.49 17.71 50.01
CA ILE A 433 -13.52 16.44 50.75
C ILE A 433 -12.26 16.34 51.61
N MET A 434 -12.40 16.17 52.92
CA MET A 434 -11.24 15.95 53.80
C MET A 434 -10.58 14.61 53.46
N ASP A 435 -9.26 14.62 53.23
CA ASP A 435 -8.50 13.40 53.01
C ASP A 435 -8.44 12.58 54.33
N PRO A 436 -8.96 11.34 54.35
CA PRO A 436 -8.97 10.49 55.55
C PRO A 436 -7.56 10.15 56.07
N CYS A 437 -6.50 10.35 55.28
CA CYS A 437 -5.11 10.17 55.67
C CYS A 437 -4.42 11.47 56.12
N MET A 438 -5.08 12.63 56.01
CA MET A 438 -4.51 13.90 56.46
C MET A 438 -4.37 13.89 57.99
N GLY A 439 -3.12 13.83 58.47
CA GLY A 439 -2.79 13.73 59.90
C GLY A 439 -2.55 12.32 60.43
N THR A 440 -2.81 11.28 59.63
CA THR A 440 -2.51 9.88 60.00
C THR A 440 -1.12 9.49 59.53
N THR A 441 -0.15 9.45 60.44
CA THR A 441 1.20 8.94 60.12
C THR A 441 1.31 7.45 60.40
N CYS A 442 1.61 6.66 59.38
CA CYS A 442 1.93 5.24 59.50
C CYS A 442 3.44 5.04 59.67
N PHE A 443 3.85 4.29 60.69
CA PHE A 443 5.25 4.00 60.98
C PHE A 443 5.77 2.83 60.13
N HIS A 444 7.11 2.67 60.10
CA HIS A 444 7.81 1.57 59.44
C HIS A 444 7.37 1.33 57.99
N ASN A 445 7.23 2.42 57.23
CA ASN A 445 6.82 2.42 55.82
C ASN A 445 5.40 1.84 55.58
N GLY A 446 4.54 1.83 56.59
CA GLY A 446 3.12 1.51 56.41
C GLY A 446 2.44 2.53 55.47
N THR A 447 1.48 2.06 54.69
CA THR A 447 0.73 2.93 53.76
C THR A 447 -0.64 3.25 54.37
N CYS A 448 -0.98 4.54 54.49
CA CYS A 448 -2.33 4.91 54.91
C CYS A 448 -3.32 4.64 53.78
N VAL A 449 -4.42 3.98 54.11
CA VAL A 449 -5.53 3.70 53.20
C VAL A 449 -6.84 4.15 53.84
N ALA A 450 -7.79 4.60 53.03
CA ALA A 450 -9.12 4.91 53.51
C ALA A 450 -9.77 3.64 54.10
N SER A 451 -10.32 3.74 55.31
CA SER A 451 -11.08 2.66 55.93
C SER A 451 -12.46 2.53 55.29
N SER A 452 -13.30 1.63 55.80
CA SER A 452 -14.68 1.41 55.34
C SER A 452 -15.59 2.65 55.47
N SER A 453 -15.17 3.70 56.18
CA SER A 453 -15.74 5.04 56.09
C SER A 453 -14.77 5.97 55.35
N VAL A 454 -15.29 6.83 54.47
CA VAL A 454 -14.52 7.86 53.74
C VAL A 454 -13.86 8.90 54.67
N PHE A 455 -14.07 8.76 55.98
CA PHE A 455 -13.75 9.73 57.02
C PHE A 455 -12.65 9.28 57.98
N SER A 456 -12.08 8.08 57.82
CA SER A 456 -11.02 7.57 58.71
C SER A 456 -9.98 6.78 57.93
N GLY A 457 -8.71 7.21 57.97
CA GLY A 457 -7.58 6.47 57.42
C GLY A 457 -7.05 5.40 58.38
N SER A 458 -6.77 4.22 57.86
CA SER A 458 -6.13 3.11 58.59
C SER A 458 -4.80 2.76 57.92
N CYS A 459 -3.81 2.36 58.71
CA CYS A 459 -2.50 1.98 58.18
C CYS A 459 -2.47 0.51 57.74
N LEU A 460 -2.02 0.27 56.52
CA LEU A 460 -1.66 -1.05 56.02
C LEU A 460 -0.17 -1.30 56.30
N CYS A 461 0.13 -2.32 57.13
CA CYS A 461 1.49 -2.56 57.62
C CYS A 461 2.31 -3.46 56.70
N SER A 462 3.58 -3.10 56.54
CA SER A 462 4.61 -3.89 55.84
C SER A 462 4.89 -5.21 56.58
N GLN A 463 5.42 -6.23 55.88
CA GLN A 463 5.71 -7.54 56.50
C GLN A 463 6.57 -7.40 57.76
N GLY A 464 6.14 -8.07 58.83
CA GLY A 464 6.82 -8.05 60.12
C GLY A 464 6.38 -6.92 61.06
N TYR A 465 5.33 -6.15 60.74
CA TYR A 465 4.80 -5.09 61.60
C TYR A 465 3.27 -5.17 61.76
N THR A 466 2.75 -4.73 62.91
CA THR A 466 1.32 -4.69 63.25
C THR A 466 0.98 -3.47 64.12
N GLY A 467 -0.28 -3.32 64.52
CA GLY A 467 -0.80 -2.16 65.25
C GLY A 467 -1.49 -1.14 64.35
N HIS A 468 -2.30 -0.25 64.94
CA HIS A 468 -3.16 0.70 64.22
C HIS A 468 -2.41 1.71 63.35
N ARG A 469 -1.13 1.96 63.66
CA ARG A 469 -0.22 2.83 62.91
C ARG A 469 1.08 2.10 62.52
N CYS A 470 1.08 0.76 62.54
CA CYS A 470 2.24 -0.08 62.23
C CYS A 470 3.45 0.13 63.16
N GLU A 471 3.18 0.51 64.41
CA GLU A 471 4.17 0.82 65.42
C GLU A 471 4.77 -0.42 66.11
N ILE A 472 4.17 -1.60 65.94
CA ILE A 472 4.55 -2.83 66.64
C ILE A 472 5.33 -3.76 65.69
N VAL A 473 6.49 -4.27 66.10
CA VAL A 473 7.27 -5.28 65.35
C VAL A 473 6.76 -6.69 65.70
N ILE A 474 6.55 -7.53 64.70
CA ILE A 474 6.18 -8.94 64.85
C ILE A 474 7.47 -9.75 65.04
N GLU A 475 7.83 -10.08 66.28
CA GLU A 475 8.95 -10.97 66.56
C GLU A 475 8.60 -12.41 66.15
N SER A 476 9.39 -12.98 65.23
CA SER A 476 9.26 -14.38 64.85
C SER A 476 9.83 -15.29 65.94
N VAL A 477 8.97 -15.98 66.70
CA VAL A 477 9.38 -17.11 67.54
C VAL A 477 8.87 -18.41 66.91
N TYR A 478 9.79 -19.12 66.24
CA TYR A 478 9.78 -20.58 66.24
C TYR A 478 11.13 -21.08 66.77
N ARG A 479 11.06 -22.12 67.62
CA ARG A 479 12.09 -22.88 68.37
C ARG A 479 11.99 -22.56 69.87
N TYR A 480 11.52 -23.45 70.74
CA TYR A 480 11.56 -24.92 70.74
C TYR A 480 10.20 -25.58 70.98
#